data_AF-A0A957SJ27-F1
#
_entry.id   AF-A0A957SJ27-F1
#
_cell.length_a   1.000
_cell.length_b   1.000
_cell.length_c   1.000
_cell.angle_alpha   90.00
_cell.angle_beta   90.00
_cell.angle_gamma   90.00
#
_symmetry.space_group_name_H-M   'P 1'
#
loop_
_entity.id
_entity.type
_entity.pdbx_description
1 polymer ?
#
loop_
_entity_poly.entity_id
_entity_poly.type
_entity_poly.pdbx_seq_one_letter_code
_entity_poly.pdbx_strand_id
1 'polypeptide(L)' 'TQSSQVDAPVYVFDPRLIMNTPASCNCSTKRYWCANFVSQADAQICYDRCQAQVGFDVHELDPDQDGMACEER' A
#
# COMPACT_ATOMS: atom_id res chain seq x y z
N THR A 1 23.04 24.76 0.74
CA THR A 1 22.19 24.57 1.93
C THR A 1 20.97 23.79 1.48
N GLN A 2 20.82 22.55 1.95
CA GLN A 2 19.93 21.55 1.36
C GLN A 2 18.47 21.81 1.77
N SER A 3 17.57 21.84 0.79
CA SER A 3 16.19 22.31 0.93
C SER A 3 15.23 21.16 1.23
N SER A 4 14.47 21.33 2.32
CA SER A 4 13.14 20.81 2.66
C SER A 4 12.71 19.43 2.15
N GLN A 5 12.55 18.49 3.08
CA GLN A 5 11.63 17.35 2.95
C GLN A 5 10.71 17.35 4.18
N VAL A 6 9.42 17.56 3.93
CA VAL A 6 8.35 17.56 4.94
C VAL A 6 7.83 16.13 5.14
N ASP A 7 7.70 15.75 6.41
CA ASP A 7 7.00 14.59 6.99
C ASP A 7 7.36 13.18 6.45
N ALA A 8 8.44 12.61 6.98
CA ALA A 8 8.76 11.19 6.83
C ALA A 8 8.01 10.34 7.90
N PRO A 9 7.36 9.21 7.54
CA PRO A 9 6.84 8.29 8.54
C PRO A 9 8.00 7.62 9.28
N VAL A 10 7.85 7.49 10.60
CA VAL A 10 8.86 6.98 11.54
C VAL A 10 9.33 5.57 11.16
N TYR A 11 10.54 5.50 10.59
CA TYR A 11 11.33 4.28 10.45
C TYR A 11 11.98 3.95 11.80
N VAL A 12 11.34 3.11 12.61
CA VAL A 12 12.06 2.33 13.63
C VAL A 12 12.61 1.07 12.97
N PHE A 13 13.91 0.83 13.17
CA PHE A 13 14.65 -0.31 12.63
C PHE A 13 14.19 -1.63 13.28
N ASP A 14 13.03 -2.15 12.86
CA ASP A 14 12.56 -3.47 13.25
C ASP A 14 12.74 -4.46 12.07
N PRO A 15 13.65 -5.44 12.16
CA PRO A 15 13.93 -6.37 11.07
C PRO A 15 12.80 -7.37 10.79
N ARG A 16 11.69 -7.34 11.55
CA ARG A 16 10.47 -8.12 11.26
C ARG A 16 9.36 -7.30 10.60
N LEU A 17 9.49 -5.98 10.52
CA LEU A 17 8.57 -5.11 9.81
C LEU A 17 9.22 -4.64 8.51
N ILE A 18 9.22 -5.51 7.50
CA ILE A 18 9.38 -5.08 6.10
C ILE A 18 8.16 -4.24 5.72
N MET A 19 8.13 -3.00 6.20
CA MET A 19 7.12 -2.02 5.84
C MET A 19 7.23 -1.77 4.34
N ASN A 20 6.40 -2.45 3.54
CA ASN A 20 5.86 -1.76 2.38
C ASN A 20 5.05 -0.64 2.98
N THR A 21 5.64 0.55 3.01
CA THR A 21 4.80 1.73 3.13
C THR A 21 3.78 1.62 2.00
N PRO A 22 2.51 1.95 2.23
CA PRO A 22 1.51 1.80 1.19
C PRO A 22 1.84 2.68 -0.04
N ALA A 23 2.65 3.74 0.18
CA ALA A 23 3.29 4.54 -0.86
C ALA A 23 4.42 3.83 -1.66
N SER A 24 4.82 2.61 -1.32
CA SER A 24 5.84 1.82 -2.00
C SER A 24 5.30 0.51 -2.58
N CYS A 25 4.01 0.42 -2.87
CA CYS A 25 3.45 -0.77 -3.49
C CYS A 25 4.04 -1.05 -4.88
N ASN A 26 4.57 -2.26 -5.06
CA ASN A 26 5.03 -2.78 -6.34
C ASN A 26 3.83 -3.28 -7.17
N CYS A 27 3.42 -2.48 -8.15
CA CYS A 27 2.28 -2.76 -9.01
C CYS A 27 2.60 -3.64 -10.22
N SER A 28 3.84 -4.14 -10.36
CA SER A 28 4.26 -4.96 -11.52
C SER A 28 3.98 -6.45 -11.33
N THR A 29 3.65 -6.89 -10.11
CA THR A 29 3.40 -8.30 -9.78
C THR A 29 2.36 -8.41 -8.67
N LYS A 30 1.56 -9.47 -8.67
CA LYS A 30 0.64 -9.79 -7.59
C LYS A 30 1.39 -10.29 -6.34
N ARG A 31 1.76 -9.37 -5.44
CA ARG A 31 2.56 -9.68 -4.24
C ARG A 31 1.84 -9.45 -2.91
N TYR A 32 0.88 -8.53 -2.87
CA TYR A 32 0.23 -8.15 -1.62
C TYR A 32 -1.15 -8.78 -1.48
N TRP A 33 -1.53 -9.01 -0.23
CA TRP A 33 -2.83 -9.44 0.24
C TRP A 33 -3.20 -8.62 1.48
N CYS A 34 -4.46 -8.63 1.90
CA CYS A 34 -4.92 -7.87 3.07
C CYS A 34 -4.06 -8.11 4.33
N ALA A 35 -3.49 -9.31 4.51
CA ALA A 35 -2.55 -9.66 5.59
C ALA A 35 -1.19 -8.96 5.59
N ASN A 36 -0.87 -8.19 4.56
CA ASN A 36 0.33 -7.36 4.55
C ASN A 36 0.10 -5.97 5.14
N PHE A 37 -1.15 -5.53 5.27
CA PHE A 37 -1.50 -4.19 5.72
C PHE A 37 -1.94 -4.21 7.18
N VAL A 38 -1.54 -3.16 7.91
CA VAL A 38 -1.89 -2.96 9.32
C VAL A 38 -3.31 -2.41 9.45
N SER A 39 -3.77 -1.67 8.44
CA SER A 39 -5.10 -1.06 8.38
C SER A 39 -5.69 -1.13 6.97
N GLN A 40 -7.02 -1.06 6.87
CA GLN A 40 -7.74 -0.86 5.60
C GLN A 40 -7.22 0.38 4.85
N ALA A 41 -6.93 1.48 5.54
CA ALA A 41 -6.43 2.71 4.93
C ALA A 41 -5.09 2.51 4.21
N ASP A 42 -4.18 1.70 4.78
CA ASP A 42 -2.91 1.36 4.12
C ASP A 42 -3.14 0.51 2.86
N ALA A 43 -4.07 -0.45 2.93
CA ALA A 43 -4.45 -1.26 1.78
C ALA A 43 -5.07 -0.40 0.66
N GLN A 44 -5.94 0.56 1.02
CA GLN A 44 -6.56 1.49 0.08
C GLN A 44 -5.53 2.34 -0.66
N ILE A 45 -4.55 2.90 0.04
CA ILE A 45 -3.48 3.69 -0.60
C ILE A 45 -2.71 2.85 -1.62
N CYS A 46 -2.46 1.57 -1.32
CA CYS A 46 -1.82 0.63 -2.23
C CYS A 46 -2.67 0.35 -3.48
N TYR A 47 -3.96 0.06 -3.25
CA TYR A 47 -4.95 -0.17 -4.30
C TYR A 47 -5.05 1.03 -5.24
N ASP A 48 -5.31 2.23 -4.71
CA ASP A 48 -5.48 3.46 -5.49
C ASP A 48 -4.23 3.74 -6.35
N ARG A 49 -3.05 3.58 -5.75
CA ARG A 49 -1.77 3.77 -6.46
C ARG A 49 -1.64 2.79 -7.63
N CYS A 50 -1.87 1.50 -7.38
CA CYS A 50 -1.69 0.49 -8.41
C CYS A 50 -2.76 0.56 -9.49
N GLN A 51 -4.00 0.86 -9.11
CA GLN A 51 -5.07 1.13 -10.06
C GLN A 51 -4.72 2.33 -10.95
N ALA A 52 -4.19 3.43 -10.40
CA ALA A 52 -3.73 4.57 -11.18
C ALA A 52 -2.52 4.24 -12.09
N GLN A 53 -1.61 3.36 -11.65
CA GLN A 53 -0.39 3.04 -12.39
C GLN A 53 -0.61 2.03 -13.52
N VAL A 54 -1.37 0.96 -13.27
CA VAL A 54 -1.52 -0.15 -14.23
C VAL A 54 -2.95 -0.31 -14.76
N GLY A 55 -3.92 0.42 -14.20
CA GLY A 55 -5.30 0.46 -14.69
C GLY A 55 -6.22 -0.65 -14.16
N PHE A 56 -5.75 -1.48 -13.22
CA PHE A 56 -6.53 -2.56 -12.60
C PHE A 56 -5.99 -2.90 -11.21
N ASP A 57 -6.80 -3.63 -10.42
CA ASP A 57 -6.38 -4.16 -9.13
C ASP A 57 -5.45 -5.36 -9.30
N VAL A 58 -4.15 -5.08 -9.47
CA VAL A 58 -3.09 -6.09 -9.64
C VAL A 58 -2.90 -7.00 -8.43
N HIS A 59 -3.39 -6.59 -7.26
CA HIS A 59 -3.22 -7.29 -6.01
C HIS A 59 -4.47 -8.06 -5.58
N GLU A 60 -5.63 -7.80 -6.19
CA GLU A 60 -6.93 -8.33 -5.80
C GLU A 60 -7.25 -8.01 -4.33
N LEU A 61 -7.02 -6.75 -3.96
CA LEU A 61 -7.36 -6.21 -2.63
C LEU A 61 -8.83 -5.83 -2.51
N ASP A 62 -9.51 -5.61 -3.64
CA ASP A 62 -10.92 -5.27 -3.79
C ASP A 62 -11.62 -6.36 -4.64
N PRO A 63 -11.92 -7.54 -4.05
CA PRO A 63 -12.44 -8.69 -4.79
C PRO A 63 -13.89 -8.52 -5.25
N ASP A 64 -14.69 -7.74 -4.54
CA ASP A 64 -16.09 -7.42 -4.86
C ASP A 64 -16.25 -6.18 -5.74
N GLN A 65 -15.15 -5.45 -5.99
CA GLN A 65 -15.04 -4.38 -6.98
C GLN A 65 -15.93 -3.18 -6.66
N ASP A 66 -16.08 -2.86 -5.38
CA ASP A 66 -16.85 -1.71 -4.94
C ASP A 66 -15.98 -0.45 -4.77
N GLY A 67 -14.66 -0.58 -4.95
CA GLY A 67 -13.67 0.48 -4.82
C GLY A 67 -13.02 0.55 -3.44
N MET A 68 -13.41 -0.31 -2.49
CA MET A 68 -12.87 -0.35 -1.13
C MET A 68 -12.01 -1.60 -0.93
N ALA A 69 -10.70 -1.38 -0.85
CA ALA A 69 -9.75 -2.47 -0.64
C ALA A 69 -9.75 -2.94 0.81
N CYS A 70 -9.79 -4.25 1.01
CA CYS A 70 -9.60 -4.92 2.30
C CYS A 70 -10.47 -4.36 3.44
N GLU A 71 -11.78 -4.25 3.24
CA GLU A 71 -12.75 -3.68 4.20
C GLU A 71 -12.68 -4.28 5.61
N GLU A 72 -12.26 -5.55 5.72
CA GLU A 72 -12.15 -6.31 6.97
C GLU A 72 -10.82 -6.07 7.74
N ARG A 73 -10.08 -4.98 7.45
CA ARG A 73 -8.72 -4.73 7.98
C ARG A 73 -8.51 -3.56 8.92
#